data_AF-A0A7V9SM11-F1
#
_entry.id   AF-A0A7V9SM11-F1
#
_cell.length_a   1.000
_cell.length_b   1.000
_cell.length_c   1.000
_cell.angle_alpha   90.00
_cell.angle_beta   90.00
_cell.angle_gamma   90.00
#
_symmetry.space_group_name_H-M   'P 1'
#
loop_
_entity.id
_entity.type
_entity.pdbx_description
1 polymer ?
#
loop_
_entity_poly.entity_id
_entity_poly.type
_entity_poly.pdbx_seq_one_letter_code
_entity_poly.pdbx_strand_id
1 'polypeptide(L)'
;NTLKTATFNIETLRRRAGEKFITVTELADTIVRREDLSFRVAHHIVAESVKTAIEKRSEITHEILQGSAKKITGSELSLTFEDLQQALSPENFVSIRKIYGGPAPEETRRALVFQRDDETTDEKWFAQSKTFIEESAIKLQTIVDKVIKG
;
A
#
# COMPACT_ATOMS: atom_id res chain seq x y z
N ASN A 1 -5.70 22.56 8.23
CA ASN A 1 -6.44 21.85 9.30
C ASN A 1 -7.28 20.67 8.79
N THR A 2 -7.16 20.26 7.52
CA THR A 2 -8.13 19.36 6.85
C THR A 2 -7.91 17.87 7.11
N LEU A 3 -6.67 17.42 7.32
CA LEU A 3 -6.36 15.99 7.54
C LEU A 3 -6.73 15.52 8.95
N LYS A 4 -6.53 16.36 9.98
CA LYS A 4 -6.80 16.02 11.39
C LYS A 4 -8.28 15.75 11.65
N THR A 5 -9.16 16.34 10.86
CA THR A 5 -10.62 16.24 11.00
C THR A 5 -11.25 15.38 9.89
N ALA A 6 -10.44 14.68 9.09
CA ALA A 6 -10.96 13.83 8.03
C ALA A 6 -11.71 12.62 8.63
N THR A 7 -12.86 12.28 8.03
CA THR A 7 -13.62 11.07 8.36
C THR A 7 -13.64 10.14 7.15
N PHE A 8 -13.60 8.84 7.38
CA PHE A 8 -13.51 7.83 6.33
C PHE A 8 -14.71 6.89 6.41
N ASN A 9 -15.37 6.68 5.27
CA ASN A 9 -16.40 5.64 5.14
C ASN A 9 -15.73 4.28 4.93
N ILE A 10 -15.41 3.61 6.04
CA ILE A 10 -14.65 2.36 6.05
C ILE A 10 -15.37 1.24 5.28
N GLU A 11 -16.70 1.17 5.38
CA GLU A 11 -17.50 0.17 4.68
C GLU A 11 -17.40 0.34 3.16
N THR A 12 -17.55 1.57 2.67
CA THR A 12 -17.43 1.88 1.24
C THR A 12 -16.02 1.61 0.73
N LEU A 13 -14.99 1.95 1.51
CA LEU A 13 -13.59 1.68 1.15
C LEU A 13 -13.33 0.18 1.05
N ARG A 14 -13.78 -0.61 2.04
CA ARG A 14 -13.63 -2.07 2.03
C ARG A 14 -14.34 -2.70 0.85
N ARG A 15 -15.61 -2.35 0.64
CA ARG A 15 -16.40 -2.86 -0.49
C ARG A 15 -15.72 -2.57 -1.81
N ARG A 16 -15.30 -1.32 -2.05
CA ARG A 16 -14.63 -0.93 -3.29
C ARG A 16 -13.31 -1.65 -3.50
N ALA A 17 -12.56 -1.97 -2.45
CA ALA A 17 -11.29 -2.69 -2.57
C ALA A 17 -11.45 -4.13 -3.10
N GLY A 18 -12.62 -4.74 -2.89
CA GLY A 18 -12.96 -6.07 -3.42
C GLY A 18 -13.66 -6.07 -4.77
N GLU A 19 -13.97 -4.90 -5.33
CA GLU A 19 -14.68 -4.78 -6.61
C GLU A 19 -13.72 -4.57 -7.78
N LYS A 20 -14.24 -4.74 -9.00
CA LYS A 20 -13.58 -4.36 -10.27
C LYS A 20 -12.19 -4.97 -10.44
N PHE A 21 -12.00 -6.20 -9.97
CA PHE A 21 -10.78 -6.96 -10.20
C PHE A 21 -9.51 -6.30 -9.64
N ILE A 22 -9.61 -5.41 -8.65
CA ILE A 22 -8.45 -4.70 -8.08
C ILE A 22 -7.39 -5.67 -7.52
N THR A 23 -7.83 -6.81 -6.98
CA THR A 23 -6.98 -7.81 -6.34
C THR A 23 -6.36 -8.82 -7.30
N VAL A 24 -6.67 -8.80 -8.60
CA VAL A 24 -6.26 -9.88 -9.53
C VAL A 24 -4.76 -9.96 -9.79
N THR A 25 -4.00 -8.89 -9.52
CA THR A 25 -2.53 -8.98 -9.53
C THR A 25 -2.05 -10.02 -8.53
N GLU A 26 -2.70 -10.13 -7.37
CA GLU A 26 -2.37 -11.16 -6.38
C GLU A 26 -2.74 -12.56 -6.85
N LEU A 27 -3.82 -12.71 -7.62
CA LEU A 27 -4.14 -13.98 -8.25
C LEU A 27 -3.03 -14.40 -9.23
N ALA A 28 -2.52 -13.48 -10.06
CA ALA A 28 -1.41 -13.78 -10.96
C ALA A 28 -0.14 -14.17 -10.17
N ASP A 29 0.21 -13.42 -9.13
CA ASP A 29 1.38 -13.74 -8.31
C ASP A 29 1.20 -15.08 -7.57
N THR A 30 -0.02 -15.42 -7.16
CA THR A 30 -0.33 -16.72 -6.54
C THR A 30 -0.11 -17.87 -7.51
N ILE A 31 -0.57 -17.73 -8.75
CA ILE A 31 -0.32 -18.73 -9.80
C ILE A 31 1.18 -18.91 -10.04
N VAL A 32 1.96 -17.82 -10.15
CA VAL A 32 3.42 -17.90 -10.31
C VAL A 32 4.07 -18.70 -9.16
N ARG A 33 3.69 -18.40 -7.91
CA ARG A 33 4.29 -19.05 -6.74
C ARG A 33 3.89 -20.51 -6.56
N ARG A 34 2.71 -20.91 -7.03
CA ARG A 34 2.14 -22.25 -6.79
C ARG A 34 2.33 -23.22 -7.96
N GLU A 35 2.34 -22.72 -9.19
CA GLU A 35 2.21 -23.54 -10.40
C GLU A 35 3.50 -23.62 -11.22
N ASP A 36 4.60 -23.01 -10.77
CA ASP A 36 5.87 -22.90 -11.50
C ASP A 36 5.71 -22.29 -12.92
N LEU A 37 4.69 -21.44 -13.08
CA LEU A 37 4.41 -20.73 -14.33
C LEU A 37 5.12 -19.39 -14.35
N SER A 38 5.65 -19.01 -15.51
CA SER A 38 6.19 -17.65 -15.70
C SER A 38 5.11 -16.60 -15.46
N PHE A 39 5.50 -15.42 -14.97
CA PHE A 39 4.57 -14.31 -14.74
C PHE A 39 3.76 -13.95 -15.99
N ARG A 40 4.36 -14.01 -17.18
CA ARG A 40 3.66 -13.77 -18.44
C ARG A 40 2.48 -14.73 -18.65
N VAL A 41 2.69 -16.01 -18.38
CA VAL A 41 1.64 -17.04 -18.54
C VAL A 41 0.55 -16.84 -17.47
N ALA A 42 0.94 -16.68 -16.21
CA ALA A 42 0.00 -16.40 -15.13
C ALA A 42 -0.86 -15.15 -15.40
N HIS A 43 -0.22 -14.06 -15.85
CA HIS A 43 -0.91 -12.83 -16.22
C HIS A 43 -1.90 -13.03 -17.36
N HIS A 44 -1.56 -13.82 -18.39
CA HIS A 44 -2.49 -14.15 -19.48
C HIS A 44 -3.70 -14.97 -18.97
N ILE A 45 -3.47 -15.93 -18.07
CA ILE A 45 -4.56 -16.74 -17.47
C ILE A 45 -5.55 -15.84 -16.73
N VAL A 46 -5.03 -14.93 -15.91
CA VAL A 46 -5.84 -13.98 -15.15
C VAL A 46 -6.55 -12.99 -16.07
N ALA A 47 -5.87 -12.46 -17.10
CA ALA A 47 -6.49 -11.55 -18.06
C ALA A 47 -7.66 -12.20 -18.83
N GLU A 48 -7.51 -13.46 -19.25
CA GLU A 48 -8.59 -14.22 -19.88
C GLU A 48 -9.74 -14.52 -18.89
N SER A 49 -9.41 -14.78 -17.63
CA SER A 49 -10.39 -14.99 -16.56
C SER A 49 -11.22 -13.72 -16.33
N VAL A 50 -10.57 -12.55 -16.23
CA VAL A 50 -11.22 -11.24 -16.11
C VAL A 50 -12.11 -10.97 -17.32
N LYS A 51 -11.60 -11.19 -18.53
CA LYS A 51 -12.37 -11.01 -19.76
C LYS A 51 -13.65 -11.87 -19.76
N THR A 52 -13.51 -13.15 -19.46
CA THR A 52 -14.63 -14.09 -19.38
C THR A 52 -15.65 -13.67 -18.33
N ALA A 53 -15.19 -13.23 -17.15
CA ALA A 53 -16.04 -12.75 -16.07
C ALA A 53 -16.84 -11.49 -16.50
N ILE A 54 -16.20 -10.54 -17.19
CA ILE A 54 -16.86 -9.35 -17.75
C ILE A 54 -17.93 -9.74 -18.77
N GLU A 55 -17.60 -10.62 -19.73
CA GLU A 55 -18.55 -11.10 -20.75
C GLU A 55 -19.77 -11.79 -20.12
N LYS A 56 -19.56 -12.55 -19.04
CA LYS A 56 -20.62 -13.23 -18.27
C LYS A 56 -21.32 -12.33 -17.25
N ARG A 57 -20.87 -11.09 -17.07
CA ARG A 57 -21.33 -10.16 -16.01
C ARG A 57 -21.26 -10.80 -14.61
N SER A 58 -20.18 -11.52 -14.34
CA SER A 58 -19.93 -12.22 -13.08
C SER A 58 -18.58 -11.81 -12.49
N GLU A 59 -18.31 -12.29 -11.28
CA GLU A 59 -16.95 -12.33 -10.72
C GLU A 59 -16.13 -13.46 -11.34
N ILE A 60 -14.83 -13.52 -11.02
CA ILE A 60 -13.98 -14.66 -11.38
C ILE A 60 -14.34 -15.83 -10.47
N THR A 61 -14.99 -16.85 -11.03
CA THR A 61 -15.24 -18.12 -10.34
C THR A 61 -14.09 -19.09 -10.56
N HIS A 62 -14.02 -20.15 -9.73
CA HIS A 62 -13.00 -21.20 -9.88
C HIS A 62 -13.10 -21.87 -11.25
N GLU A 63 -14.30 -22.09 -11.75
CA GLU A 63 -14.55 -22.67 -13.08
C GLU A 63 -14.06 -21.75 -14.20
N ILE A 64 -14.23 -20.43 -14.07
CA ILE A 64 -13.70 -19.46 -15.04
C ILE A 64 -12.17 -19.49 -15.05
N LEU A 65 -11.55 -19.53 -13.86
CA LEU A 65 -10.10 -19.61 -13.74
C LEU A 65 -9.55 -20.89 -14.38
N GLN A 66 -10.14 -22.05 -14.03
CA GLN A 66 -9.71 -23.35 -14.55
C GLN A 66 -9.90 -23.45 -16.07
N GLY A 67 -11.02 -22.94 -16.58
CA GLY A 67 -11.26 -22.86 -18.03
C GLY A 67 -10.22 -21.98 -18.75
N SER A 68 -9.85 -20.85 -18.16
CA SER A 68 -8.83 -19.94 -18.70
C SER A 68 -7.44 -20.57 -18.68
N ALA A 69 -7.08 -21.25 -17.59
CA ALA A 69 -5.82 -21.98 -17.46
C ALA A 69 -5.71 -23.08 -18.51
N LYS A 70 -6.76 -23.89 -18.67
CA LYS A 70 -6.82 -24.96 -19.67
C LYS A 70 -6.72 -24.43 -21.09
N LYS A 71 -7.35 -23.29 -21.39
CA LYS A 71 -7.26 -22.64 -22.70
C LYS A 71 -5.84 -22.18 -23.05
N ILE A 72 -5.08 -21.70 -22.06
CA ILE A 72 -3.76 -21.09 -22.28
C ILE A 72 -2.61 -22.09 -22.16
N THR A 73 -2.72 -23.06 -21.24
CA THR A 73 -1.64 -24.00 -20.92
C THR A 73 -1.94 -25.43 -21.36
N GLY A 74 -3.20 -25.73 -21.72
CA GLY A 74 -3.67 -27.09 -21.97
C GLY A 74 -3.99 -27.89 -20.71
N SER A 75 -3.80 -27.32 -19.51
CA SER A 75 -4.05 -28.00 -18.23
C SER A 75 -4.73 -27.09 -17.21
N GLU A 76 -5.37 -27.71 -16.23
CA GLU A 76 -5.95 -27.02 -15.08
C GLU A 76 -4.85 -26.70 -14.05
N LEU A 77 -5.10 -25.68 -13.22
CA LEU A 77 -4.23 -25.30 -12.11
C LEU A 77 -4.51 -26.20 -10.90
N SER A 78 -3.51 -26.40 -10.05
CA SER A 78 -3.68 -27.08 -8.76
C SER A 78 -4.41 -26.23 -7.70
N LEU A 79 -4.56 -24.92 -7.92
CA LEU A 79 -5.28 -23.99 -7.04
C LEU A 79 -6.70 -24.49 -6.70
N THR A 80 -7.04 -24.49 -5.41
CA THR A 80 -8.41 -24.79 -4.94
C THR A 80 -9.34 -23.58 -5.02
N PHE A 81 -10.62 -23.79 -4.71
CA PHE A 81 -11.57 -22.68 -4.57
C PHE A 81 -11.14 -21.71 -3.44
N GLU A 82 -10.63 -22.23 -2.34
CA GLU A 82 -10.15 -21.46 -1.20
C GLU A 82 -8.91 -20.63 -1.56
N ASP A 83 -7.98 -21.19 -2.33
CA ASP A 83 -6.82 -20.45 -2.83
C ASP A 83 -7.26 -19.25 -3.69
N LEU A 84 -8.27 -19.45 -4.55
CA LEU A 84 -8.85 -18.36 -5.34
C LEU A 84 -9.50 -17.28 -4.47
N GLN A 85 -10.33 -17.69 -3.50
CA GLN A 85 -10.97 -16.75 -2.57
C GLN A 85 -9.94 -15.94 -1.77
N GLN A 86 -8.88 -16.61 -1.30
CA GLN A 86 -7.80 -15.95 -0.60
C GLN A 86 -7.05 -14.98 -1.52
N ALA A 87 -6.70 -15.39 -2.74
CA ALA A 87 -6.00 -14.53 -3.69
C ALA A 87 -6.81 -13.29 -4.10
N LEU A 88 -8.15 -13.39 -4.14
CA LEU A 88 -9.03 -12.27 -4.45
C LEU A 88 -9.44 -11.42 -3.24
N SER A 89 -9.10 -11.82 -2.02
CA SER A 89 -9.40 -11.05 -0.80
C SER A 89 -8.58 -9.75 -0.72
N PRO A 90 -9.23 -8.58 -0.50
CA PRO A 90 -8.53 -7.32 -0.24
C PRO A 90 -7.66 -7.35 1.01
N GLU A 91 -8.13 -8.01 2.08
CA GLU A 91 -7.39 -8.17 3.32
C GLU A 91 -6.12 -8.99 3.09
N ASN A 92 -6.22 -10.10 2.35
CA ASN A 92 -5.06 -10.90 1.97
C ASN A 92 -4.08 -10.07 1.14
N PHE A 93 -4.58 -9.37 0.11
CA PHE A 93 -3.79 -8.50 -0.76
C PHE A 93 -2.92 -7.51 0.03
N VAL A 94 -3.49 -6.85 1.05
CA VAL A 94 -2.75 -5.93 1.92
C VAL A 94 -1.78 -6.68 2.82
N SER A 95 -2.22 -7.76 3.48
CA SER A 95 -1.47 -8.43 4.53
C SER A 95 -0.16 -9.08 4.07
N ILE A 96 -0.10 -9.56 2.84
CA ILE A 96 1.05 -10.29 2.29
C ILE A 96 2.13 -9.38 1.68
N ARG A 97 1.81 -8.12 1.41
CA ARG A 97 2.76 -7.14 0.85
C ARG A 97 3.62 -6.53 1.96
N LYS A 98 4.51 -7.36 2.47
CA LYS A 98 5.37 -7.14 3.65
C LYS A 98 6.76 -6.61 3.31
N ILE A 99 7.04 -6.35 2.04
CA ILE A 99 8.31 -5.74 1.63
C ILE A 99 8.43 -4.32 2.19
N TYR A 100 9.67 -3.82 2.29
CA TYR A 100 9.94 -2.46 2.75
C TYR A 100 9.08 -1.43 1.98
N GLY A 101 8.28 -0.66 2.71
CA GLY A 101 7.35 0.33 2.13
C GLY A 101 6.00 -0.24 1.69
N GLY A 102 5.74 -1.52 1.94
CA GLY A 102 4.47 -2.18 1.64
C GLY A 102 3.31 -1.76 2.57
N PRO A 103 2.06 -2.03 2.17
CA PRO A 103 0.86 -1.65 2.92
C PRO A 103 0.53 -2.58 4.09
N ALA A 104 1.26 -3.68 4.28
CA ALA A 104 0.98 -4.60 5.37
C ALA A 104 0.98 -3.87 6.73
N PRO A 105 0.12 -4.26 7.69
CA PRO A 105 0.02 -3.56 8.97
C PRO A 105 1.35 -3.52 9.75
N GLU A 106 2.19 -4.54 9.62
CA GLU A 106 3.53 -4.56 10.22
C GLU A 106 4.47 -3.52 9.60
N GLU A 107 4.48 -3.41 8.27
CA GLU A 107 5.30 -2.44 7.53
C GLU A 107 4.84 -1.00 7.76
N THR A 108 3.51 -0.79 7.80
CA THR A 108 2.92 0.52 8.12
C THR A 108 3.26 0.94 9.55
N ARG A 109 3.23 0.01 10.52
CA ARG A 109 3.68 0.29 11.89
C ARG A 109 5.16 0.62 11.94
N ARG A 110 6.01 -0.10 11.20
CA ARG A 110 7.45 0.20 11.13
C ARG A 110 7.70 1.60 10.58
N ALA A 111 7.00 1.98 9.51
CA ALA A 111 7.09 3.32 8.95
C ALA A 111 6.64 4.40 9.95
N LEU A 112 5.56 4.15 10.70
CA LEU A 112 5.08 5.08 11.72
C LEU A 112 6.12 5.30 12.83
N VAL A 113 6.79 4.25 13.30
CA VAL A 113 7.86 4.39 14.32
C VAL A 113 8.97 5.27 13.81
N PHE A 114 9.49 4.99 12.60
CA PHE A 114 10.54 5.79 11.98
C PHE A 114 10.14 7.27 11.85
N GLN A 115 8.91 7.54 11.43
CA GLN A 115 8.41 8.93 11.31
C GLN A 115 8.28 9.64 12.66
N ARG A 116 8.04 8.93 13.77
CA ARG A 116 8.02 9.54 15.11
C ARG A 116 9.41 9.88 15.61
N ASP A 117 10.40 9.08 15.26
CA ASP A 117 11.80 9.37 15.59
C ASP A 117 12.31 10.59 14.80
N ASP A 118 11.94 10.68 13.52
CA ASP A 118 12.21 11.85 12.67
C ASP A 118 11.51 13.10 13.22
N GLU A 119 10.22 13.03 13.55
CA GLU A 119 9.46 14.14 14.15
C GLU A 119 10.14 14.67 15.42
N THR A 120 10.63 13.78 16.28
CA THR A 120 11.36 14.17 17.51
C THR A 120 12.67 14.89 17.19
N THR A 121 13.35 14.49 16.12
CA THR A 121 14.59 15.11 15.66
C THR A 121 14.31 16.50 15.09
N ASP A 122 13.27 16.64 14.29
CA ASP A 122 12.82 17.89 13.72
C ASP A 122 12.38 18.89 14.80
N GLU A 123 11.65 18.44 15.82
CA GLU A 123 11.23 19.27 16.96
C GLU A 123 12.44 19.82 17.73
N LYS A 124 13.46 19.00 17.97
CA LYS A 124 14.71 19.43 18.63
C LYS A 124 15.45 20.45 17.80
N TRP A 125 15.63 20.18 16.51
CA TRP A 125 16.29 21.11 15.59
C TRP A 125 15.56 22.45 15.52
N PHE A 126 14.23 22.42 15.44
CA PHE A 126 13.40 23.62 15.42
C PHE A 126 13.57 24.45 16.70
N ALA A 127 13.50 23.80 17.87
CA ALA A 127 13.66 24.48 19.16
C ALA A 127 15.05 25.14 19.29
N GLN A 128 16.12 24.41 18.96
CA GLN A 128 17.49 24.92 19.00
C GLN A 128 17.68 26.12 18.05
N SER A 129 17.18 26.00 16.83
CA SER A 129 17.27 27.06 15.81
C SER A 129 16.54 28.32 16.26
N LYS A 130 15.35 28.16 16.85
CA LYS A 130 14.56 29.26 17.40
C LYS A 130 15.31 29.98 18.53
N THR A 131 15.81 29.23 19.52
CA THR A 131 16.60 29.81 20.63
C THR A 131 17.85 30.53 20.12
N PHE A 132 18.57 29.95 19.15
CA PHE A 132 19.75 30.59 18.57
C PHE A 132 19.44 31.95 17.92
N ILE A 133 18.32 32.05 17.20
CA ILE A 133 17.88 33.31 16.57
C ILE A 133 17.52 34.33 17.64
N GLU A 134 16.75 33.94 18.66
CA GLU A 134 16.35 34.82 19.77
C GLU A 134 17.57 35.36 20.53
N GLU A 135 18.52 34.49 20.89
CA GLU A 135 19.76 34.89 21.56
C GLU A 135 20.63 35.82 20.68
N SER A 136 20.71 35.53 19.38
CA SER A 136 21.47 36.35 18.44
C SER A 136 20.86 37.74 18.27
N ALA A 137 19.53 37.84 18.25
CA ALA A 137 18.82 39.12 18.22
C ALA A 137 19.08 39.94 19.49
N ILE A 138 19.03 39.31 20.67
CA ILE A 138 19.35 39.96 21.96
C ILE A 138 20.80 40.46 21.99
N LYS A 139 21.75 39.63 21.54
CA LYS A 139 23.17 40.00 21.46
C LYS A 139 23.38 41.20 20.54
N LEU A 140 22.76 41.19 19.35
CA LEU A 140 22.84 42.30 18.41
C LEU A 140 22.29 43.58 19.02
N GLN A 141 21.09 43.55 19.61
CA GLN A 141 20.48 44.72 20.24
C GLN A 141 21.36 45.29 21.35
N THR A 142 21.94 44.41 22.19
CA THR A 142 22.85 44.80 23.26
C THR A 142 24.09 45.52 22.73
N ILE A 143 24.65 45.04 21.61
CA ILE A 143 25.82 45.67 20.97
C ILE A 143 25.43 47.03 20.39
N VAL A 144 24.31 47.12 19.67
CA VAL A 144 23.80 48.38 19.09
C VAL A 144 23.56 49.43 20.18
N ASP A 145 22.90 49.05 21.29
CA ASP A 145 22.61 49.97 22.39
C ASP A 145 23.89 50.51 23.05
N LYS A 146 24.96 49.69 23.14
CA LYS A 146 26.26 50.13 23.64
C LYS A 146 26.93 51.14 22.72
N VAL A 147 26.82 50.96 21.40
CA VAL A 147 27.42 51.86 20.40
C VAL A 147 26.66 53.19 20.30
N ILE A 148 25.34 53.19 20.46
CA ILE A 148 24.53 54.42 20.38
C ILE A 148 24.62 55.27 21.65
N LYS A 149 24.82 54.65 22.83
CA LYS A 149 24.88 55.34 24.13
C LYS A 149 26.30 55.73 24.58
N GLY A 150 27.34 55.22 23.92
CA GLY A 150 28.75 55.57 24.17
C GLY A 150 29.23 56.59 23.16
#